data_AF-A0A7G8IL32-F1
#
_entry.id   AF-A0A7G8IL32-F1
#
_cell.length_a   1.000
_cell.length_b   1.000
_cell.length_c   1.000
_cell.angle_alpha   90.00
_cell.angle_beta   90.00
_cell.angle_gamma   90.00
#
_symmetry.space_group_name_H-M   'P 1'
#
loop_
_entity.id
_entity.type
_entity.pdbx_description
1 polymer ?
#
loop_
_entity_poly.entity_id
_entity_poly.type
_entity_poly.pdbx_seq_one_letter_code
_entity_poly.pdbx_strand_id
1 'polypeptide(L)'
;MSLATDQRERCPLCEVEIHGQGGPADRVIFSRGTPGSRSKLWARVCQYLKSDAQRSRCINQDPELRGDCRPGDGFEEIDAIQIGDSMP
;
A
#
# COMPACT_ATOMS: atom_id res chain seq x y z
N MET A 1 -13.47 13.89 -26.75
CA MET A 1 -12.96 14.58 -25.54
C MET A 1 -13.44 13.80 -24.35
N SER A 2 -12.60 12.90 -23.80
CA SER A 2 -12.99 12.11 -22.62
C SER A 2 -12.81 12.98 -21.39
N LEU A 3 -13.90 13.21 -20.66
CA LEU A 3 -13.86 13.81 -19.33
C LEU A 3 -13.02 12.90 -18.44
N ALA A 4 -11.91 13.40 -17.90
CA ALA A 4 -11.10 12.64 -16.97
C ALA A 4 -11.90 12.47 -15.67
N THR A 5 -12.65 11.39 -15.56
CA THR A 5 -13.38 11.04 -14.33
C THR A 5 -12.38 10.53 -13.32
N ASP A 6 -12.01 11.33 -12.33
CA ASP A 6 -11.27 10.87 -11.15
C ASP A 6 -12.04 9.70 -10.50
N GLN A 7 -11.63 8.46 -10.79
CA GLN A 7 -12.31 7.27 -10.27
C GLN A 7 -11.84 7.05 -8.85
N ARG A 8 -12.79 6.90 -7.94
CA ARG A 8 -12.53 6.61 -6.54
C ARG A 8 -12.96 5.20 -6.24
N GLU A 9 -12.00 4.36 -5.91
CA GLU A 9 -12.22 2.96 -5.63
C GLU A 9 -11.76 2.66 -4.20
N ARG A 10 -12.63 2.04 -3.40
CA ARG A 10 -12.29 1.57 -2.06
C ARG A 10 -12.09 0.07 -2.08
N CYS A 11 -10.94 -0.38 -1.61
CA CYS A 11 -10.66 -1.81 -1.53
C CYS A 11 -11.59 -2.47 -0.50
N PRO A 12 -12.36 -3.51 -0.84
CA PRO A 12 -13.27 -4.16 0.12
C PRO A 12 -12.54 -5.05 1.15
N LEU A 13 -11.21 -5.15 1.05
CA LEU A 13 -10.40 -5.97 1.94
C LEU A 13 -9.51 -5.14 2.87
N CYS A 14 -8.73 -4.19 2.33
CA CYS A 14 -7.88 -3.33 3.15
C CYS A 14 -8.51 -1.96 3.44
N GLU A 15 -9.69 -1.68 2.88
CA GLU A 15 -10.49 -0.47 3.10
C GLU A 15 -9.84 0.86 2.68
N VAL A 16 -8.65 0.81 2.08
CA VAL A 16 -7.95 1.99 1.56
C VAL A 16 -8.59 2.46 0.25
N GLU A 17 -8.68 3.77 0.07
CA GLU A 17 -9.17 4.39 -1.16
C GLU A 17 -8.02 4.69 -2.14
N ILE A 18 -8.30 4.49 -3.43
CA ILE A 18 -7.42 4.82 -4.56
C ILE A 18 -8.17 5.78 -5.47
N HIS A 19 -7.58 6.93 -5.76
CA HIS A 19 -8.14 7.97 -6.62
C HIS A 19 -7.29 8.10 -7.89
N GLY A 20 -7.87 7.90 -9.06
CA GLY A 20 -7.16 8.03 -10.34
C GLY A 20 -7.84 7.32 -11.51
N GLN A 21 -7.03 6.79 -12.44
CA GLN A 21 -7.51 6.14 -13.68
C GLN A 21 -7.02 4.70 -13.83
N GLY A 22 -6.41 4.12 -12.78
CA GLY A 22 -5.84 2.78 -12.84
C GLY A 22 -4.41 2.84 -13.39
N GLY A 23 -3.47 3.22 -12.53
CA GLY A 23 -2.05 3.19 -12.85
C GLY A 23 -1.15 3.64 -11.68
N PRO A 24 0.17 3.65 -11.87
CA PRO A 24 1.12 3.98 -10.81
C PRO A 24 1.06 5.45 -10.38
N ALA A 25 0.43 6.32 -11.18
CA ALA A 25 0.19 7.72 -10.85
C ALA A 25 -1.03 7.94 -9.94
N ASP A 26 -1.80 6.90 -9.63
CA ASP A 26 -2.97 7.01 -8.76
C ASP A 26 -2.55 7.41 -7.34
N ARG A 27 -3.42 8.19 -6.70
CA ARG A 27 -3.23 8.65 -5.33
C ARG A 27 -3.93 7.71 -4.37
N VAL A 28 -3.20 7.24 -3.36
CA VAL A 28 -3.73 6.39 -2.29
C VAL A 28 -4.08 7.24 -1.08
N ILE A 29 -5.31 7.14 -0.59
CA ILE A 29 -5.80 7.84 0.60
C ILE A 29 -5.86 6.86 1.77
N PHE A 30 -4.90 6.99 2.69
CA PHE A 30 -4.88 6.25 3.95
C PHE A 30 -5.83 6.88 4.98
N SER A 31 -6.24 6.11 5.98
CA SER A 31 -7.11 6.60 7.06
C SER A 31 -6.46 7.69 7.93
N ARG A 32 -5.12 7.74 7.96
CA ARG A 32 -4.33 8.73 8.69
C ARG A 32 -3.07 9.07 7.91
N GLY A 33 -2.59 10.30 8.08
CA GLY A 33 -1.36 10.79 7.47
C GLY A 33 -1.54 11.33 6.06
N THR A 34 -0.43 11.54 5.37
CA THR A 34 -0.43 12.06 4.00
C THR A 34 -0.82 10.98 2.99
N PRO A 35 -1.49 11.35 1.89
CA PRO A 35 -1.68 10.45 0.76
C PRO A 35 -0.37 9.85 0.25
N GLY A 36 -0.44 8.65 -0.32
CA GLY A 36 0.72 7.94 -0.86
C GLY A 36 0.47 7.34 -2.24
N SER A 37 1.30 6.37 -2.59
CA SER A 37 1.28 5.64 -3.87
C SER A 37 0.78 4.21 -3.70
N ARG A 38 0.44 3.57 -4.83
CA ARG A 38 0.08 2.15 -4.88
C ARG A 38 1.23 1.24 -4.41
N SER A 39 2.49 1.61 -4.73
CA SER A 39 3.70 0.93 -4.24
C SER A 39 3.82 0.96 -2.72
N LYS A 40 3.55 2.11 -2.09
CA LYS A 40 3.54 2.26 -0.63
C LYS A 40 2.44 1.44 0.04
N LEU A 41 1.24 1.45 -0.53
CA LEU A 41 0.13 0.64 -0.05
C LEU A 41 0.48 -0.86 -0.08
N TRP A 42 1.10 -1.31 -1.17
CA TRP A 42 1.57 -2.67 -1.29
C TRP A 42 2.60 -3.03 -0.21
N ALA A 43 3.66 -2.23 -0.09
CA ALA A 43 4.77 -2.47 0.83
C ALA A 43 4.35 -2.48 2.31
N ARG A 44 3.22 -1.86 2.66
CA ARG A 44 2.77 -1.80 4.07
C ARG A 44 1.58 -2.72 4.37
N VAL A 45 0.78 -3.09 3.36
CA VAL A 45 -0.51 -3.73 3.59
C VAL A 45 -0.74 -4.90 2.65
N CYS A 46 -0.85 -4.62 1.34
CA CYS A 46 -1.38 -5.61 0.40
C CYS A 46 -0.43 -6.79 0.14
N GLN A 47 0.88 -6.63 0.39
CA GLN A 47 1.84 -7.73 0.25
C GLN A 47 1.68 -8.82 1.31
N TYR A 48 1.04 -8.52 2.44
CA TYR A 48 0.94 -9.45 3.57
C TYR A 48 -0.30 -10.35 3.52
N LEU A 49 -1.15 -10.22 2.49
CA LEU A 49 -2.28 -11.12 2.26
C LEU A 49 -1.78 -12.55 1.99
N LYS A 50 -2.34 -13.54 2.70
CA LYS A 50 -1.80 -14.90 2.73
C LYS A 50 -2.55 -15.89 1.85
N SER A 51 -3.83 -15.66 1.58
CA SER A 51 -4.65 -16.57 0.80
C SER A 51 -5.02 -16.00 -0.57
N ASP A 52 -5.22 -16.87 -1.55
CA ASP A 52 -5.67 -16.47 -2.89
C ASP A 52 -7.05 -15.82 -2.85
N ALA A 53 -7.91 -16.25 -1.93
CA ALA A 53 -9.22 -15.66 -1.69
C ALA A 53 -9.13 -14.20 -1.18
N GLN A 54 -8.11 -13.87 -0.38
CA GLN A 54 -7.83 -12.49 0.00
C GLN A 54 -7.25 -11.70 -1.18
N ARG A 55 -6.26 -12.27 -1.86
CA ARG A 55 -5.57 -11.60 -2.97
C ARG A 55 -6.55 -11.25 -4.09
N SER A 56 -7.47 -12.15 -4.47
CA SER A 56 -8.47 -11.90 -5.51
C SER A 56 -9.47 -10.78 -5.18
N ARG A 57 -9.63 -10.43 -3.91
CA ARG A 57 -10.53 -9.35 -3.46
C ARG A 57 -9.81 -8.00 -3.27
N CYS A 58 -8.49 -7.97 -3.37
CA CYS A 58 -7.69 -6.77 -3.17
C CYS A 58 -7.40 -6.07 -4.50
N ILE A 59 -7.87 -4.83 -4.66
CA ILE A 59 -7.72 -4.05 -5.91
C ILE A 59 -6.28 -3.59 -6.19
N ASN A 60 -5.33 -3.81 -5.27
CA ASN A 60 -3.93 -3.40 -5.40
C ASN A 60 -2.97 -4.60 -5.52
N GLN A 61 -3.37 -5.67 -6.23
CA GLN A 61 -2.50 -6.84 -6.49
C GLN A 61 -1.75 -6.76 -7.83
N ASP A 62 -2.30 -6.04 -8.82
CA ASP A 62 -1.72 -5.93 -10.15
C ASP A 62 -0.35 -5.21 -10.12
N PRO A 63 0.75 -5.89 -10.52
CA PRO A 63 2.08 -5.28 -10.57
C PRO A 63 2.19 -4.07 -11.50
N GLU A 64 1.49 -4.07 -12.65
CA GLU A 64 1.58 -2.99 -13.64
C GLU A 64 0.93 -1.71 -13.12
N LEU A 65 -0.22 -1.86 -12.45
CA LEU A 65 -0.90 -0.73 -11.81
C LEU A 65 -0.14 -0.24 -10.58
N ARG A 66 0.43 -1.15 -9.79
CA ARG A 66 1.11 -0.83 -8.55
C ARG A 66 2.39 -0.02 -8.76
N GLY A 67 3.19 -0.41 -9.76
CA GLY A 67 4.58 0.00 -9.91
C GLY A 67 5.52 -0.65 -8.89
N ASP A 68 6.78 -0.22 -8.93
CA ASP A 68 7.85 -0.76 -8.09
C ASP A 68 7.94 -0.07 -6.72
N CYS A 69 8.27 -0.83 -5.68
CA CYS A 69 8.56 -0.31 -4.35
C CYS A 69 9.82 0.54 -4.36
N ARG A 70 9.79 1.68 -3.66
CA ARG A 70 10.94 2.58 -3.47
C ARG A 70 11.44 2.56 -2.03
N PRO A 71 12.70 2.94 -1.76
CA PRO A 71 13.16 3.19 -0.39
C PRO A 71 12.19 4.12 0.36
N GLY A 72 11.77 3.71 1.56
CA GLY A 72 10.78 4.42 2.38
C GLY A 72 9.31 4.05 2.13
N ASP A 73 8.99 3.22 1.14
CA ASP A 73 7.64 2.70 0.96
C ASP A 73 7.27 1.69 2.04
N GLY A 74 8.21 0.81 2.42
CA GLY A 74 8.05 -0.13 3.54
C GLY A 74 8.08 0.55 4.91
N PHE A 75 7.99 -0.28 5.94
CA PHE A 75 8.43 0.11 7.28
C PHE A 75 9.96 0.03 7.31
N GLU A 76 10.61 0.96 7.98
CA GLU A 76 12.06 0.86 8.23
C GLU A 76 12.31 -0.35 9.13
N GLU A 77 13.24 -1.21 8.73
CA GLU A 77 13.75 -2.25 9.61
C GLU A 77 14.58 -1.55 10.69
N ILE A 78 14.00 -1.41 11.87
CA ILE A 78 14.74 -0.98 13.05
C ILE A 78 15.57 -2.19 13.46
N ASP A 79 16.90 -2.07 13.38
CA ASP A 79 17.81 -3.08 13.89
C ASP A 79 17.42 -3.43 15.32
N ALA A 80 17.29 -4.73 15.61
CA ALA A 80 16.86 -5.21 16.92
C ALA A 80 17.76 -4.60 17.99
N ILE A 81 17.18 -3.72 18.82
CA ILE A 81 17.88 -3.12 19.95
C ILE A 81 18.37 -4.28 20.83
N GLN A 82 19.69 -4.45 20.94
CA GLN A 82 20.27 -5.30 21.97
C GLN A 82 19.94 -4.67 23.33
N ILE A 83 18.86 -5.15 23.95
CA ILE A 83 18.59 -4.89 25.37
C ILE A 83 19.65 -5.69 26.13
N GLY A 84 20.78 -5.04 26.35
CA GLY A 84 21.93 -5.61 27.04
C GLY A 84 21.64 -5.85 28.51
N ASP A 85 22.06 -7.03 28.96
CA ASP A 85 22.16 -7.45 30.34
C ASP A 85 22.84 -6.38 31.19
N SER A 86 22.10 -5.78 32.11
CA SER A 86 22.63 -5.00 33.23
C SER A 86 21.68 -5.11 34.41
N MET A 87 21.56 -6.33 34.94
CA MET A 87 21.12 -6.54 36.33
C MET A 87 22.39 -6.62 37.20
N PRO A 88 22.59 -5.73 38.17
CA PRO A 88 23.50 -5.99 39.28
C PRO A 88 22.94 -7.06 40.23
#